data_AF-A0A8H7SFX5-F1
#
_entry.id   AF-A0A8H7SFX5-F1
#
_cell.length_a   1.000
_cell.length_b   1.000
_cell.length_c   1.000
_cell.angle_alpha   90.00
_cell.angle_beta   90.00
_cell.angle_gamma   90.00
#
_symmetry.space_group_name_H-M   'P 1'
#
loop_
_entity.id
_entity.type
_entity.pdbx_description
1 polymer ?
#
loop_
_entity_poly.entity_id
_entity_poly.type
_entity_poly.pdbx_seq_one_letter_code
_entity_poly.pdbx_strand_id
1 'polypeptide(L)'
;MSANEDAMSTSSQHEDTIADEEMAEASDNESEFGPIDKLDIVAGADNDKTAMTFCFKEEDHTLGNSLRHMINKNAEVDFCGYSIPHPSEAKMHMRIQTTERTTAIEALTTGLEGLNDLCKVVLEAYEADLNKGDYVKEEA
;
A
#
# COMPACT_ATOMS: atom_id res chain seq x y z
N MET A 1 -73.83 17.65 -10.39
CA MET A 1 -73.97 16.66 -11.46
C MET A 1 -72.89 16.95 -12.48
N SER A 2 -72.22 15.87 -12.89
CA SER A 2 -71.06 15.68 -13.77
C SER A 2 -70.90 16.69 -14.93
N ALA A 3 -69.74 16.89 -15.55
CA ALA A 3 -68.59 16.00 -15.72
C ALA A 3 -67.33 16.79 -16.19
N ASN A 4 -66.15 16.23 -15.89
CA ASN A 4 -64.97 15.95 -16.76
C ASN A 4 -64.38 17.05 -17.68
N GLU A 5 -63.09 17.06 -18.04
CA GLU A 5 -61.89 16.27 -17.73
C GLU A 5 -60.71 17.06 -18.33
N ASP A 6 -59.58 17.00 -17.62
CA ASP A 6 -58.18 16.93 -18.05
C ASP A 6 -57.60 17.61 -19.31
N ALA A 7 -56.42 18.22 -19.05
CA ALA A 7 -55.12 17.98 -19.70
C ALA A 7 -54.40 19.22 -20.31
N MET A 8 -53.35 19.64 -19.59
CA MET A 8 -51.98 19.96 -20.01
C MET A 8 -51.70 20.89 -21.21
N SER A 9 -50.91 21.97 -20.97
CA SER A 9 -49.87 22.42 -21.91
C SER A 9 -48.85 23.40 -21.28
N THR A 10 -47.56 23.03 -21.41
CA THR A 10 -46.37 23.85 -21.74
C THR A 10 -45.76 24.89 -20.78
N SER A 11 -44.63 24.49 -20.19
CA SER A 11 -43.28 25.12 -20.16
C SER A 11 -43.09 26.64 -20.28
N SER A 12 -42.41 27.23 -19.29
CA SER A 12 -41.30 28.16 -19.55
C SER A 12 -40.26 28.14 -18.41
N GLN A 13 -39.00 27.97 -18.84
CA GLN A 13 -37.69 28.19 -18.19
C GLN A 13 -37.64 29.50 -17.35
N HIS A 14 -36.79 29.77 -16.36
CA HIS A 14 -35.40 29.44 -16.01
C HIS A 14 -35.19 30.03 -14.59
N GLU A 15 -34.55 29.38 -13.62
CA GLU A 15 -33.15 29.60 -13.19
C GLU A 15 -33.06 28.92 -11.81
N ASP A 16 -32.07 28.09 -11.56
CA ASP A 16 -31.54 27.94 -10.20
C ASP A 16 -30.06 27.55 -10.29
N THR A 17 -29.26 28.43 -9.71
CA THR A 17 -27.82 28.33 -9.50
C THR A 17 -27.51 27.09 -8.66
N ILE A 18 -26.64 26.20 -9.17
CA ILE A 18 -26.06 25.13 -8.36
C ILE A 18 -24.86 25.73 -7.63
N ALA A 19 -25.03 25.98 -6.33
CA ALA A 19 -23.94 26.24 -5.41
C ALA A 19 -23.22 24.90 -5.13
N ASP A 20 -21.90 24.95 -5.28
CA ASP A 20 -20.93 23.99 -4.77
C ASP A 20 -21.05 23.81 -3.24
N GLU A 21 -20.48 22.68 -2.78
CA GLU A 21 -20.25 22.24 -1.40
C GLU A 21 -21.46 21.49 -0.78
N GLU A 22 -21.35 20.23 -0.35
CA GLU A 22 -20.28 19.68 0.50
C GLU A 22 -19.79 18.29 0.08
N MET A 23 -18.49 18.09 0.32
CA MET A 23 -17.77 16.84 0.18
C MET A 23 -18.48 15.69 0.91
N ALA A 24 -18.64 14.57 0.21
CA ALA A 24 -18.87 13.31 0.86
C ALA A 24 -17.68 12.99 1.76
N GLU A 25 -17.95 12.97 3.06
CA GLU A 25 -17.12 12.42 4.14
C GLU A 25 -16.34 11.19 3.65
N ALA A 26 -15.03 11.34 3.47
CA ALA A 26 -14.14 10.20 3.50
C ALA A 26 -14.19 9.69 4.94
N SER A 27 -15.04 8.71 5.20
CA SER A 27 -15.00 7.96 6.45
C SER A 27 -13.62 7.33 6.51
N ASP A 28 -12.70 7.95 7.25
CA ASP A 28 -11.52 7.31 7.78
C ASP A 28 -12.02 6.10 8.55
N ASN A 29 -12.01 4.96 7.86
CA ASN A 29 -12.28 3.66 8.45
C ASN A 29 -11.07 3.38 9.35
N GLU A 30 -11.10 3.92 10.57
CA GLU A 30 -10.18 3.52 11.62
C GLU A 30 -10.26 2.00 11.69
N SER A 31 -9.15 1.35 11.34
CA SER A 31 -9.08 -0.10 11.19
C SER A 31 -9.65 -0.76 12.45
N GLU A 32 -10.70 -1.58 12.31
CA GLU A 32 -11.25 -2.48 13.34
C GLU A 32 -10.25 -3.57 13.80
N PHE A 33 -8.96 -3.37 13.58
CA PHE A 33 -7.90 -4.24 14.03
C PHE A 33 -7.19 -3.51 15.16
N GLY A 34 -7.31 -4.06 16.38
CA GLY A 34 -6.45 -3.68 17.50
C GLY A 34 -4.96 -3.79 17.11
N PRO A 35 -4.01 -3.39 17.97
CA PRO A 35 -2.59 -3.34 17.61
C PRO A 35 -2.14 -4.65 16.95
N ILE A 36 -1.93 -4.60 15.63
CA ILE A 36 -1.55 -5.77 14.85
C ILE A 36 -0.07 -6.02 15.15
N ASP A 37 0.18 -7.07 15.91
CA ASP A 37 1.51 -7.56 16.24
C ASP A 37 2.14 -8.23 15.00
N LYS A 38 2.48 -7.42 14.00
CA LYS A 38 2.90 -7.87 12.66
C LYS A 38 4.38 -8.29 12.59
N LEU A 39 5.20 -7.80 13.52
CA LEU A 39 6.66 -7.89 13.45
C LEU A 39 7.27 -8.27 14.80
N ASP A 40 7.94 -9.43 14.85
CA ASP A 40 8.75 -9.84 15.99
C ASP A 40 10.24 -9.79 15.66
N ILE A 41 11.08 -9.52 16.65
CA ILE A 41 12.53 -9.67 16.55
C ILE A 41 12.90 -11.03 17.18
N VAL A 42 13.35 -11.97 16.35
CA VAL A 42 13.63 -13.36 16.76
C VAL A 42 15.06 -13.52 17.28
N ALA A 43 16.01 -12.78 16.73
CA ALA A 43 17.42 -12.88 17.09
C ALA A 43 18.19 -11.58 16.80
N GLY A 44 19.25 -11.32 17.57
CA GLY A 44 20.18 -10.20 17.36
C GLY A 44 19.91 -8.94 18.20
N ALA A 45 18.86 -8.91 19.02
CA ALA A 45 18.54 -7.72 19.81
C ALA A 45 19.53 -7.42 20.95
N ASP A 46 20.19 -8.46 21.50
CA ASP A 46 20.81 -8.35 22.82
C ASP A 46 22.27 -7.85 22.80
N ASN A 47 23.00 -7.96 21.68
CA ASN A 47 24.41 -7.56 21.61
C ASN A 47 24.90 -7.06 20.23
N ASP A 48 24.25 -7.43 19.12
CA ASP A 48 24.70 -7.08 17.77
C ASP A 48 23.56 -6.48 16.93
N LYS A 49 23.51 -5.15 16.93
CA LYS A 49 22.52 -4.38 16.16
C LYS A 49 22.79 -4.40 14.66
N THR A 50 23.96 -4.87 14.22
CA THR A 50 24.28 -4.95 12.80
C THR A 50 23.66 -6.18 12.16
N ALA A 51 23.26 -7.18 12.96
CA ALA A 51 22.79 -8.46 12.45
C ALA A 51 21.54 -8.95 13.19
N MET A 52 20.36 -8.73 12.62
CA MET A 52 19.07 -9.09 13.23
C MET A 52 18.19 -9.99 12.36
N THR A 53 17.35 -10.80 12.99
CA THR A 53 16.34 -11.64 12.32
C THR A 53 14.96 -11.18 12.72
N PHE A 54 14.16 -10.81 11.73
CA PHE A 54 12.79 -10.33 11.86
C PHE A 54 11.81 -11.43 11.44
N CYS A 55 10.70 -11.57 12.18
CA CYS A 55 9.60 -12.45 11.82
C CYS A 55 8.37 -11.60 11.48
N PHE A 56 7.96 -11.65 10.23
CA PHE A 56 6.73 -11.06 9.74
C PHE A 56 5.60 -12.08 9.86
N LYS A 57 4.54 -11.72 10.58
CA LYS A 57 3.33 -12.55 10.69
C LYS A 57 2.42 -12.29 9.49
N GLU A 58 1.79 -13.33 8.96
CA GLU A 58 0.85 -13.26 7.83
C GLU A 58 1.43 -12.57 6.60
N GLU A 59 2.71 -12.84 6.30
CA GLU A 59 3.41 -12.36 5.11
C GLU A 59 4.15 -13.51 4.43
N ASP A 60 4.35 -13.38 3.12
CA ASP A 60 4.92 -14.43 2.29
C ASP A 60 5.96 -13.88 1.28
N HIS A 61 6.20 -14.64 0.20
CA HIS A 61 7.13 -14.30 -0.87
C HIS A 61 6.87 -12.95 -1.53
N THR A 62 5.63 -12.45 -1.50
CA THR A 62 5.23 -11.19 -2.13
C THR A 62 5.96 -10.02 -1.49
N LEU A 63 5.81 -9.85 -0.17
CA LEU A 63 6.56 -8.84 0.58
C LEU A 63 8.04 -9.25 0.70
N GLY A 64 8.31 -10.52 0.98
CA GLY A 64 9.67 -11.02 1.22
C GLY A 64 10.64 -10.76 0.08
N ASN A 65 10.27 -11.16 -1.14
CA ASN A 65 11.14 -10.99 -2.30
C ASN A 65 11.33 -9.52 -2.68
N SER A 66 10.24 -8.74 -2.63
CA SER A 66 10.25 -7.32 -2.97
C SER A 66 11.14 -6.53 -2.00
N LEU A 67 10.94 -6.75 -0.70
CA LEU A 67 11.70 -6.09 0.35
C LEU A 67 13.17 -6.53 0.35
N ARG A 68 13.44 -7.84 0.17
CA ARG A 68 14.82 -8.34 -0.01
C ARG A 68 15.53 -7.61 -1.14
N HIS A 69 14.86 -7.40 -2.27
CA HIS A 69 15.46 -6.73 -3.41
C HIS A 69 15.79 -5.27 -3.10
N MET A 70 14.90 -4.56 -2.40
CA MET A 70 15.13 -3.17 -2.02
C MET A 70 16.26 -3.01 -0.99
N ILE A 71 16.29 -3.87 0.03
CA ILE A 71 17.33 -3.82 1.07
C ILE A 71 18.71 -4.13 0.47
N ASN A 72 18.83 -5.09 -0.45
CA ASN A 72 20.11 -5.41 -1.11
C ASN A 72 20.65 -4.29 -2.03
N LYS A 73 19.86 -3.25 -2.34
CA LYS A 73 20.38 -2.06 -3.05
C LYS A 73 21.17 -1.14 -2.15
N ASN A 74 20.99 -1.23 -0.83
CA ASN A 74 21.73 -0.43 0.13
C ASN A 74 23.18 -0.96 0.22
N ALA A 75 24.16 -0.10 -0.07
CA ALA A 75 25.59 -0.45 -0.03
C ALA A 75 26.10 -0.77 1.40
N GLU A 76 25.33 -0.40 2.43
CA GLU A 76 25.64 -0.68 3.83
C GLU A 76 25.08 -2.01 4.33
N VAL A 77 24.43 -2.79 3.45
CA VAL A 77 23.93 -4.13 3.73
C VAL A 77 24.87 -5.16 3.12
N ASP A 78 25.45 -6.01 3.96
CA ASP A 78 26.31 -7.11 3.52
C ASP A 78 25.47 -8.35 3.14
N PHE A 79 24.36 -8.58 3.84
CA PHE A 79 23.48 -9.72 3.59
C PHE A 79 22.02 -9.41 3.91
N CYS A 80 21.13 -9.70 2.96
CA CYS A 80 19.70 -9.78 3.21
C CYS A 80 19.09 -11.02 2.54
N GLY A 81 18.44 -11.85 3.36
CA GLY A 81 17.75 -13.06 2.92
C GLY A 81 16.42 -13.25 3.65
N TYR A 82 15.47 -13.94 3.01
CA TYR A 82 14.23 -14.32 3.65
C TYR A 82 13.93 -15.81 3.41
N SER A 83 13.17 -16.40 4.32
CA SER A 83 12.73 -17.79 4.26
C SER A 83 11.37 -17.96 4.92
N ILE A 84 10.53 -18.81 4.33
CA ILE A 84 9.31 -19.30 4.97
C ILE A 84 9.66 -20.65 5.59
N PRO A 85 9.65 -20.80 6.93
CA PRO A 85 10.10 -22.01 7.60
C PRO A 85 9.23 -23.21 7.24
N HIS A 86 7.93 -22.99 7.03
CA HIS A 86 7.00 -24.03 6.59
C HIS A 86 5.82 -23.42 5.81
N PRO A 87 5.38 -23.97 4.66
CA PRO A 87 4.29 -23.39 3.85
C PRO A 87 2.94 -23.29 4.56
N SER A 88 2.69 -24.13 5.56
CA SER A 88 1.44 -24.09 6.35
C SER A 88 1.45 -23.07 7.48
N GLU A 89 2.58 -22.42 7.74
CA GLU A 89 2.67 -21.33 8.71
C GLU A 89 2.76 -20.01 7.95
N ALA A 90 1.82 -19.10 8.22
CA ALA A 90 1.84 -17.75 7.66
C ALA A 90 2.87 -16.89 8.43
N LYS A 91 4.15 -17.26 8.35
CA LYS A 91 5.28 -16.55 8.96
C LYS A 91 6.43 -16.50 7.98
N MET A 92 7.05 -15.35 7.89
CA MET A 92 8.24 -15.14 7.09
C MET A 92 9.37 -14.65 7.97
N HIS A 93 10.55 -15.28 7.87
CA HIS A 93 11.75 -14.80 8.53
C HIS A 93 12.61 -14.02 7.54
N MET A 94 13.09 -12.86 7.97
CA MET A 94 14.02 -12.02 7.21
C MET A 94 15.26 -11.76 8.06
N ARG A 95 16.42 -12.16 7.53
CA ARG A 95 17.72 -11.96 8.15
C ARG A 95 18.44 -10.82 7.44
N ILE A 96 18.85 -9.82 8.20
CA ILE A 96 19.62 -8.67 7.71
C ILE A 96 20.93 -8.62 8.46
N GLN A 97 22.03 -8.47 7.73
CA GLN A 97 23.35 -8.17 8.24
C GLN A 97 23.89 -6.94 7.51
N THR A 98 24.37 -5.99 8.29
CA THR A 98 24.83 -4.69 7.84
C THR A 98 26.28 -4.48 8.23
N THR A 99 26.92 -3.50 7.59
CA THR A 99 28.24 -3.04 8.01
C THR A 99 28.16 -2.37 9.39
N GLU A 100 29.30 -2.11 10.02
CA GLU A 100 29.35 -1.37 11.29
C GLU A 100 28.87 0.10 11.18
N ARG A 101 28.49 0.58 9.98
CA ARG A 101 28.05 1.95 9.72
C ARG A 101 26.55 2.17 9.87
N THR A 102 25.74 1.11 9.88
CA THR A 102 24.28 1.18 10.03
C THR A 102 23.78 0.04 10.91
N THR A 103 22.56 0.15 11.42
CA THR A 103 21.89 -0.96 12.10
C THR A 103 20.98 -1.74 11.16
N ALA A 104 20.70 -3.00 11.50
CA ALA A 104 19.76 -3.84 10.76
C ALA A 104 18.33 -3.28 10.78
N ILE A 105 17.95 -2.55 11.85
CA ILE A 105 16.65 -1.87 11.94
C ILE A 105 16.59 -0.71 10.96
N GLU A 106 17.61 0.16 10.94
CA GLU A 106 17.66 1.28 9.98
C GLU A 106 17.64 0.77 8.54
N ALA A 107 18.42 -0.27 8.23
CA ALA A 107 18.40 -0.88 6.91
C ALA A 107 17.02 -1.44 6.52
N LEU A 108 16.29 -2.04 7.48
CA LEU A 108 14.93 -2.49 7.27
C LEU A 108 13.97 -1.33 7.01
N THR A 109 14.02 -0.27 7.83
CA THR A 109 13.18 0.91 7.69
C THR A 109 13.42 1.60 6.35
N THR A 110 14.67 1.88 5.99
CA THR A 110 15.01 2.47 4.69
C THR A 110 14.59 1.58 3.53
N GLY A 111 14.67 0.24 3.69
CA GLY A 111 14.18 -0.71 2.69
C GLY A 111 12.66 -0.64 2.47
N LEU A 112 11.89 -0.50 3.55
CA LEU A 112 10.43 -0.35 3.50
C LEU A 112 10.01 0.99 2.89
N GLU A 113 10.66 2.08 3.29
CA GLU A 113 10.44 3.41 2.71
C GLU A 113 10.72 3.42 1.21
N GLY A 114 11.87 2.88 0.79
CA GLY A 114 12.23 2.77 -0.62
C GLY A 114 11.27 1.91 -1.43
N LEU A 115 10.71 0.84 -0.84
CA LEU A 115 9.69 0.02 -1.50
C LEU A 115 8.39 0.81 -1.70
N ASN A 116 7.95 1.57 -0.69
CA ASN A 116 6.78 2.42 -0.77
C ASN A 116 6.94 3.51 -1.84
N ASP A 117 8.10 4.18 -1.86
CA ASP A 117 8.37 5.22 -2.84
C ASP A 117 8.44 4.68 -4.27
N LEU A 118 8.97 3.47 -4.46
CA LEU A 118 8.90 2.79 -5.76
C LEU A 118 7.45 2.58 -6.22
N CYS A 119 6.58 2.11 -5.32
CA CYS A 119 5.16 1.91 -5.64
C CYS A 119 4.48 3.24 -6.02
N LYS A 120 4.76 4.33 -5.32
CA LYS A 120 4.22 5.67 -5.65
C LYS A 120 4.64 6.11 -7.05
N VAL A 121 5.92 6.03 -7.38
CA VAL A 121 6.44 6.44 -8.70
C VAL A 121 5.82 5.61 -9.82
N VAL A 122 5.67 4.29 -9.62
CA VAL A 122 5.03 3.41 -10.61
C VAL A 122 3.56 3.75 -10.79
N LEU A 123 2.84 4.01 -9.69
CA LEU A 123 1.43 4.39 -9.73
C LEU A 123 1.22 5.74 -10.43
N GLU A 124 2.00 6.76 -10.07
CA GLU A 124 1.95 8.08 -10.71
C GLU A 124 2.23 8.00 -12.21
N ALA A 125 3.24 7.22 -12.61
CA ALA A 125 3.56 7.01 -14.02
C ALA A 125 2.43 6.27 -14.76
N TYR A 126 1.83 5.27 -14.11
CA TYR A 126 0.69 4.53 -14.65
C TYR A 126 -0.54 5.43 -14.82
N GLU A 127 -0.90 6.22 -13.82
CA GLU A 127 -2.03 7.16 -13.88
C GLU A 127 -1.82 8.25 -14.94
N ALA A 128 -0.60 8.79 -15.03
CA ALA A 128 -0.24 9.75 -16.07
C ALA A 128 -0.39 9.16 -17.48
N ASP A 129 -0.06 7.88 -17.68
CA ASP A 129 -0.22 7.20 -18.96
C ASP A 129 -1.68 6.84 -19.26
N LEU A 130 -2.41 6.34 -18.25
CA LEU A 130 -3.84 6.06 -18.33
C LEU A 130 -4.63 7.31 -18.77
N ASN A 131 -4.26 8.48 -18.24
CA ASN A 131 -4.90 9.75 -18.56
C ASN A 131 -4.65 10.23 -20.00
N LYS A 132 -3.62 9.73 -20.70
CA LYS A 132 -3.41 10.04 -22.12
C LYS A 132 -4.45 9.39 -23.01
N GLY A 133 -5.04 8.27 -22.57
CA GLY A 133 -6.05 7.54 -23.34
C GLY A 133 -5.51 6.83 -24.58
N ASP A 134 -4.19 6.65 -24.71
CA ASP A 134 -3.54 5.98 -25.85
C ASP A 134 -3.52 4.45 -25.69
N TYR A 135 -4.70 3.88 -25.46
CA TYR A 135 -4.89 2.44 -25.34
C TYR A 135 -6.13 1.99 -26.12
N VAL A 136 -6.07 0.77 -26.66
CA VAL A 136 -7.18 0.18 -27.39
C VAL A 136 -8.28 -0.19 -26.40
N LYS A 137 -9.50 0.29 -26.64
CA LYS A 137 -10.71 -0.13 -25.92
C LYS A 137 -11.45 -1.13 -26.79
N GLU A 138 -11.64 -2.35 -26.30
CA GLU A 138 -12.56 -3.31 -26.92
C GLU A 138 -13.96 -3.08 -26.32
N GLU A 139 -14.95 -2.81 -27.17
CA GLU A 139 -16.36 -2.82 -26.76
C GLU A 139 -16.81 -4.28 -26.63
N ALA A 140 -17.31 -4.64 -25.44
CA ALA A 140 -17.79 -5.99 -25.11
C ALA A 140 -19.15 -6.31 -25.75
#